data_AF-A0A6B2SIT1-F1
#
_entry.id   AF-A0A6B2SIT1-F1
#
_cell.length_a   1.000
_cell.length_b   1.000
_cell.length_c   1.000
_cell.angle_alpha   90.00
_cell.angle_beta   90.00
_cell.angle_gamma   90.00
#
_symmetry.space_group_name_H-M   'P 1'
#
loop_
_entity.id
_entity.type
_entity.pdbx_description
1 polymer ?
#
loop_
_entity_poly.entity_id
_entity_poly.type
_entity_poly.pdbx_seq_one_letter_code
_entity_poly.pdbx_strand_id
1 'polypeptide(L)'
;MAGEAAAEAPALSEAEAELAAQRELRARIEQRKAEKDGPIQAGAKLSGRAADLLAAVRAVEGGEQPSTHFPPPAPEPRRAA
;
A
#
# COMPACT_ATOMS: atom_id res chain seq x y z
N MET A 1 18.83 5.64 -44.46
CA MET A 1 18.84 5.36 -43.01
C MET A 1 18.20 6.55 -42.28
N ALA A 2 16.87 6.69 -42.32
CA ALA A 2 16.14 7.83 -41.73
C ALA A 2 14.90 7.39 -40.92
N GLY A 3 14.80 6.09 -40.61
CA GLY A 3 13.65 5.51 -39.90
C GLY A 3 13.83 5.39 -38.38
N GLU A 4 15.07 5.36 -37.87
CA GLU A 4 15.35 5.11 -36.45
C GLU A 4 14.99 6.32 -35.56
N ALA A 5 15.33 7.55 -36.00
CA ALA A 5 15.22 8.75 -35.17
C ALA A 5 13.77 9.18 -34.87
N ALA A 6 12.80 8.83 -35.73
CA ALA A 6 11.40 9.17 -35.54
C ALA A 6 10.69 8.24 -34.54
N ALA A 7 11.19 7.01 -34.34
CA ALA A 7 10.67 6.07 -33.35
C ALA A 7 11.30 6.30 -31.96
N GLU A 8 12.50 6.87 -31.90
CA GLU A 8 13.22 7.13 -30.64
C GLU A 8 12.66 8.33 -29.85
N ALA A 9 12.22 9.39 -30.54
CA ALA A 9 11.60 10.57 -29.90
C ALA A 9 10.34 10.25 -29.06
N PRO A 10 9.33 9.49 -29.54
CA PRO A 10 8.18 9.11 -28.72
C PRO A 10 8.55 8.17 -27.58
N ALA A 11 9.53 7.26 -27.77
CA ALA A 11 10.00 6.37 -26.72
C ALA A 11 10.68 7.13 -25.57
N LEU A 12 11.42 8.21 -25.87
CA LEU A 12 11.98 9.10 -24.84
C LEU A 12 10.88 9.81 -24.04
N SER A 13 9.82 10.27 -24.71
CA SER A 13 8.69 10.95 -24.04
C SER A 13 7.91 10.02 -23.10
N GLU A 14 7.74 8.75 -23.46
CA GLU A 14 7.10 7.75 -22.58
C GLU A 14 7.97 7.44 -21.36
N ALA A 15 9.27 7.28 -21.56
CA ALA A 15 10.23 7.05 -20.47
C ALA A 15 10.28 8.24 -19.48
N GLU A 16 10.20 9.47 -19.97
CA GLU A 16 10.14 10.68 -19.13
C GLU A 16 8.86 10.72 -18.29
N ALA A 17 7.71 10.37 -18.88
CA ALA A 17 6.44 10.30 -18.17
C ALA A 17 6.46 9.24 -17.07
N GLU A 18 7.06 8.07 -17.33
CA GLU A 18 7.21 7.02 -16.33
C GLU A 18 8.14 7.46 -15.18
N LEU A 19 9.27 8.10 -15.49
CA LEU A 19 10.19 8.64 -14.48
C LEU A 19 9.51 9.70 -13.60
N ALA A 20 8.66 10.56 -14.18
CA ALA A 20 7.86 11.52 -13.41
C ALA A 20 6.88 10.80 -12.47
N ALA A 21 6.14 9.81 -12.95
CA ALA A 21 5.21 9.02 -12.14
C ALA A 21 5.92 8.28 -10.99
N GLN A 22 7.11 7.73 -11.24
CA GLN A 22 7.91 7.08 -10.19
C GLN A 22 8.37 8.08 -9.11
N ARG A 23 8.79 9.28 -9.51
CA ARG A 23 9.19 10.35 -8.56
C ARG A 23 8.00 10.77 -7.70
N GLU A 24 6.84 10.99 -8.28
CA GLU A 24 5.62 11.31 -7.54
C GLU A 24 5.25 10.21 -6.53
N LEU A 25 5.31 8.94 -6.94
CA LEU A 25 5.01 7.82 -6.04
C LEU A 25 6.00 7.75 -4.87
N ARG A 26 7.30 7.92 -5.15
CA ARG A 26 8.32 7.96 -4.09
C ARG A 26 8.07 9.10 -3.12
N ALA A 27 7.77 10.30 -3.61
CA ALA A 27 7.45 11.45 -2.76
C ALA A 27 6.25 11.17 -1.85
N ARG A 28 5.18 10.54 -2.37
CA ARG A 28 4.01 10.13 -1.57
C ARG A 28 4.36 9.08 -0.51
N ILE A 29 5.24 8.13 -0.84
CA ILE A 29 5.70 7.11 0.10
C ILE A 29 6.55 7.74 1.21
N GLU A 30 7.47 8.64 0.87
CA GLU A 30 8.30 9.37 1.83
C GLU A 30 7.45 10.21 2.77
N GLN A 31 6.46 10.93 2.25
CA GLN A 31 5.49 11.66 3.07
C GLN A 31 4.75 10.73 4.04
N ARG A 32 4.19 9.61 3.56
CA ARG A 32 3.49 8.65 4.45
C ARG A 32 4.40 7.98 5.47
N LYS A 33 5.68 7.79 5.14
CA LYS A 33 6.68 7.27 6.08
C LYS A 33 6.96 8.31 7.16
N ALA A 34 7.19 9.56 6.78
CA ALA A 34 7.41 10.66 7.71
C ALA A 34 6.22 10.89 8.66
N GLU A 35 4.98 10.82 8.14
CA GLU A 35 3.75 10.91 8.96
C GLU A 35 3.61 9.79 10.00
N LYS A 36 4.23 8.64 9.74
CA LYS A 36 4.21 7.45 10.60
C LYS A 36 5.55 7.19 11.27
N ASP A 37 6.46 8.16 11.19
CA ASP A 37 7.80 8.01 11.72
C ASP A 37 7.75 8.14 13.24
N GLY A 38 8.35 7.18 13.92
CA GLY A 38 8.35 7.10 15.38
C GLY A 38 7.98 5.72 15.93
N PRO A 39 8.33 5.47 17.20
CA PRO A 39 8.00 4.22 17.86
C PRO A 39 6.49 4.09 18.08
N ILE A 40 5.98 2.85 18.03
CA ILE A 40 4.59 2.57 18.39
C ILE A 40 4.42 2.79 19.89
N GLN A 41 3.42 3.57 20.28
CA GLN A 41 3.12 3.82 21.70
C GLN A 41 2.76 2.52 22.43
N ALA A 42 3.53 2.19 23.47
CA ALA A 42 3.25 1.04 24.33
C ALA A 42 1.93 1.23 25.10
N GLY A 43 1.19 0.15 25.29
CA GLY A 43 -0.07 0.16 26.06
C GLY A 43 -1.30 0.67 25.30
N ALA A 44 -1.14 1.12 24.05
CA ALA A 44 -2.28 1.36 23.17
C ALA A 44 -3.05 0.05 22.96
N LYS A 45 -4.37 0.08 23.22
CA LYS A 45 -5.22 -1.10 23.05
C LYS A 45 -5.51 -1.33 21.56
N LEU A 46 -5.38 -2.58 21.10
CA LEU A 46 -5.92 -2.97 19.80
C LEU A 46 -7.46 -2.94 19.87
N SER A 47 -8.09 -2.46 18.81
CA SER A 47 -9.55 -2.36 18.72
C SER A 47 -10.08 -2.79 17.35
N GLY A 48 -11.36 -3.15 17.30
CA GLY A 48 -12.02 -3.63 16.10
C GLY A 48 -11.27 -4.81 15.47
N ARG A 49 -11.09 -4.76 14.15
CA ARG A 49 -10.46 -5.85 13.38
C ARG A 49 -9.08 -6.26 13.88
N ALA A 50 -8.27 -5.32 14.38
CA ALA A 50 -6.94 -5.66 14.89
C ALA A 50 -7.02 -6.55 16.15
N ALA A 51 -8.00 -6.31 17.02
CA ALA A 51 -8.24 -7.15 18.18
C ALA A 51 -8.81 -8.52 17.77
N ASP A 52 -9.74 -8.54 16.80
CA ASP A 52 -10.33 -9.79 16.29
C ASP A 52 -9.27 -10.71 15.66
N LEU A 53 -8.35 -10.14 14.88
CA LEU A 53 -7.24 -10.88 14.28
C LEU A 53 -6.30 -11.45 15.34
N LEU A 54 -5.97 -10.68 16.38
CA LEU A 54 -5.12 -11.17 17.48
C LEU A 54 -5.81 -12.32 18.24
N ALA A 55 -7.11 -12.19 18.51
CA ALA A 55 -7.88 -13.24 19.17
C ALA A 55 -7.89 -14.53 18.34
N ALA A 56 -8.04 -14.42 17.03
CA ALA A 56 -7.96 -15.57 16.13
C ALA A 56 -6.59 -16.24 16.14
N VAL A 57 -5.49 -15.48 16.18
CA VAL A 57 -4.14 -16.04 16.33
C VAL A 57 -4.01 -16.82 17.63
N ARG A 58 -4.48 -16.26 18.75
CA ARG A 58 -4.46 -16.95 20.05
C ARG A 58 -5.30 -18.23 20.07
N ALA A 59 -6.45 -18.25 19.39
CA ALA A 59 -7.27 -19.45 19.25
C ALA A 59 -6.50 -20.56 18.52
N VAL A 60 -5.82 -20.22 17.41
CA VAL A 60 -4.96 -21.15 16.67
C VAL A 60 -3.84 -21.69 17.55
N GLU A 61 -3.16 -20.82 18.29
CA GLU A 61 -2.10 -21.21 19.23
C GLU A 61 -2.62 -22.11 20.37
N GLY A 62 -3.88 -21.94 20.77
CA GLY A 62 -4.57 -22.76 21.76
C GLY A 62 -5.16 -24.07 21.23
N GLY A 63 -5.06 -24.34 19.92
CA GLY A 63 -5.67 -25.52 19.29
C GLY A 63 -7.18 -25.42 19.08
N GLU A 64 -7.76 -24.23 19.24
CA GLU A 64 -9.16 -23.94 18.93
C GLU A 64 -9.32 -23.51 17.47
N GLN A 65 -10.53 -23.65 16.93
CA GLN A 65 -10.83 -23.18 15.59
C GLN A 65 -11.10 -21.66 15.62
N PRO A 66 -10.30 -20.84 14.92
CA PRO A 66 -10.55 -19.40 14.83
C PRO A 66 -11.82 -19.10 14.03
N SER A 67 -12.46 -17.96 14.30
CA SER A 67 -13.55 -17.48 13.46
C SER A 67 -13.07 -17.26 12.02
N THR A 68 -13.75 -17.87 11.05
CA THR A 68 -13.29 -17.92 9.64
C THR A 68 -13.69 -16.69 8.82
N HIS A 69 -14.43 -15.75 9.40
CA HIS A 69 -14.94 -14.58 8.69
C HIS A 69 -14.27 -13.30 9.17
N PHE A 70 -13.22 -12.88 8.43
CA PHE A 70 -12.66 -11.54 8.55
C PHE A 70 -13.20 -10.69 7.40
N PRO A 71 -13.99 -9.63 7.67
CA PRO A 71 -14.46 -8.76 6.60
C PRO A 71 -13.27 -8.13 5.87
N PRO A 72 -13.28 -8.09 4.53
CA PRO A 72 -12.22 -7.43 3.77
C PRO A 72 -12.15 -5.94 4.18
N PRO A 73 -10.98 -5.29 4.03
CA PRO A 73 -10.91 -3.85 4.25
C PRO A 73 -11.97 -3.14 3.38
N ALA A 74 -12.57 -2.07 3.91
CA ALA A 74 -13.55 -1.29 3.16
C ALA A 74 -12.90 -0.83 1.83
N PRO A 75 -13.63 -0.89 0.70
CA PRO A 75 -13.10 -0.47 -0.58
C PRO A 75 -12.64 0.99 -0.50
N GLU A 76 -11.42 1.27 -0.98
CA GLU A 76 -10.96 2.65 -1.10
C GLU A 76 -11.93 3.43 -2.00
N PRO A 77 -12.27 4.69 -1.66
CA PRO A 77 -13.16 5.49 -2.47
C PRO A 77 -12.59 5.58 -3.89
N ARG A 78 -13.39 5.14 -4.88
CA ARG A 78 -13.00 5.26 -6.29
C ARG A 78 -12.75 6.73 -6.59
N ARG A 79 -11.56 7.04 -7.11
CA ARG A 79 -11.30 8.36 -7.70
C ARG A 79 -12.33 8.57 -8.81
N ALA A 80 -13.08 9.66 -8.73
CA ALA A 80 -13.97 10.07 -9.81
C ALA A 80 -13.12 10.29 -11.07
N ALA A 81 -13.61 9.79 -12.20
CA ALA A 81 -12.99 9.95 -13.51
C ALA A 81 -13.09 11.39 -13.99
#